data_AF-A0A8T6J9C6-F1
#
_entry.id   AF-A0A8T6J9C6-F1
#
_cell.length_a   1.000
_cell.length_b   1.000
_cell.length_c   1.000
_cell.angle_alpha   90.00
_cell.angle_beta   90.00
_cell.angle_gamma   90.00
#
_symmetry.space_group_name_H-M   'P 1'
#
loop_
_entity.id
_entity.type
_entity.pdbx_description
1 polymer ?
#
loop_
_entity_poly.entity_id
_entity_poly.type
_entity_poly.pdbx_seq_one_letter_code
_entity_poly.pdbx_strand_id
1 'polypeptide(L)'
;MVGLSSVEAKAIAVFFNSTPGRLQIMRDPGKTLEFPSYSPQATNNLMVPDIQDERIRQTLADCWERTKAMLVPQYRDGECEVRRLWDEAVAEAMDWDAAELKRLRLLLHQEPHVRGLGYGQYADEVEAGPADRQRFTELADRWEKDTVFLSNSDRKAAHPAHREIVDMGESMVPLILERMRSQGGHWFYALRAITGANPIQPADRGNVSAMQEAWLEWGRFNGYA
;
A
#
# COMPACT_ATOMS: atom_id res chain seq x y z
N MET A 1 -8.27 30.70 19.71
CA MET A 1 -8.58 29.36 19.17
C MET A 1 -8.86 28.47 20.37
N VAL A 2 -10.14 28.16 20.64
CA VAL A 2 -10.48 27.15 21.64
C VAL A 2 -9.98 25.83 21.05
N GLY A 3 -9.03 25.18 21.73
CA GLY A 3 -8.49 23.92 21.26
C GLY A 3 -9.58 22.86 21.21
N LEU A 4 -9.52 21.98 20.22
CA LEU A 4 -10.38 20.80 20.15
C LEU A 4 -10.22 19.97 21.44
N SER A 5 -11.34 19.48 21.96
CA SER A 5 -11.32 18.47 23.02
C SER A 5 -10.67 17.17 22.53
N SER A 6 -10.25 16.31 23.47
CA SER A 6 -9.67 15.01 23.11
C SER A 6 -10.63 14.15 22.29
N VAL A 7 -11.94 14.24 22.56
CA VAL A 7 -12.97 13.46 21.86
C VAL A 7 -13.13 13.95 20.43
N GLU A 8 -13.23 15.28 20.24
CA GLU A 8 -13.32 15.88 18.90
C GLU A 8 -12.06 15.57 18.07
N ALA A 9 -10.87 15.64 18.66
CA ALA A 9 -9.63 15.31 17.98
C ALA A 9 -9.59 13.84 17.49
N LYS A 10 -10.08 12.90 18.32
CA LYS A 10 -10.17 11.47 17.94
C LYS A 10 -11.18 11.26 16.82
N ALA A 11 -12.35 11.89 16.91
CA ALA A 11 -13.38 11.80 15.89
C ALA A 11 -12.87 12.30 14.51
N ILE A 12 -12.21 13.46 14.50
CA ILE A 12 -11.59 14.03 13.30
C ILE A 12 -10.48 13.11 12.76
N ALA A 13 -9.66 12.53 13.63
CA ALA A 13 -8.60 11.61 13.22
C ALA A 13 -9.16 10.35 12.53
N VAL A 14 -10.21 9.74 13.07
CA VAL A 14 -10.89 8.60 12.43
C VAL A 14 -11.44 9.00 11.07
N PHE A 15 -12.13 10.14 10.98
CA PHE A 15 -12.69 10.61 9.72
C PHE A 15 -11.61 10.79 8.65
N PHE A 16 -10.52 11.51 8.92
CA PHE A 16 -9.49 11.77 7.90
C PHE A 16 -8.70 10.52 7.48
N ASN A 17 -8.66 9.48 8.32
CA ASN A 17 -8.02 8.22 7.97
C ASN A 17 -8.96 7.19 7.30
N SER A 18 -10.27 7.43 7.31
CA SER A 18 -11.26 6.68 6.54
C SER A 18 -11.22 7.02 5.04
N THR A 19 -11.81 6.16 4.21
CA THR A 19 -11.97 6.33 2.76
C THR A 19 -12.52 7.71 2.36
N PRO A 20 -13.65 8.22 2.89
CA PRO A 20 -14.17 9.54 2.53
C PRO A 20 -13.23 10.68 2.88
N GLY A 21 -12.60 10.66 4.07
CA GLY A 21 -11.66 11.70 4.46
C GLY A 21 -10.39 11.71 3.60
N ARG A 22 -9.87 10.52 3.27
CA ARG A 22 -8.73 10.37 2.36
C ARG A 22 -9.04 10.86 0.95
N LEU A 23 -10.22 10.57 0.41
CA LEU A 23 -10.66 11.08 -0.89
C LEU A 23 -10.65 12.60 -0.94
N GLN A 24 -11.12 13.28 0.10
CA GLN A 24 -11.06 14.75 0.16
C GLN A 24 -9.61 15.24 0.14
N ILE A 25 -8.76 14.60 0.95
CA ILE A 25 -7.34 14.92 1.02
C ILE A 25 -6.66 14.70 -0.35
N MET A 26 -7.01 13.66 -1.11
CA MET A 26 -6.39 13.35 -2.41
C MET A 26 -6.88 14.25 -3.54
N ARG A 27 -8.14 14.70 -3.48
CA ARG A 27 -8.75 15.53 -4.52
C ARG A 27 -8.41 17.01 -4.44
N ASP A 28 -7.78 17.48 -3.37
CA ASP A 28 -7.41 18.89 -3.24
C ASP A 28 -6.30 19.25 -4.27
N PRO A 29 -6.62 20.07 -5.30
CA PRO A 29 -5.71 20.38 -6.40
C PRO A 29 -4.53 21.29 -5.97
N GLY A 30 -4.49 21.78 -4.73
CA GLY A 30 -3.41 22.61 -4.18
C GLY A 30 -2.17 21.84 -3.72
N LYS A 31 -2.13 20.51 -3.86
CA LYS A 31 -1.04 19.67 -3.34
C LYS A 31 0.18 19.62 -4.26
N THR A 32 0.96 20.69 -4.24
CA THR A 32 2.41 20.53 -4.30
C THR A 32 2.89 20.39 -2.86
N LEU A 33 2.86 19.17 -2.31
CA LEU A 33 3.43 18.90 -1.00
C LEU A 33 4.96 18.85 -1.15
N GLU A 34 5.61 20.01 -1.03
CA GLU A 34 7.07 20.06 -0.91
C GLU A 34 7.47 19.65 0.50
N PHE A 35 7.90 18.40 0.67
CA PHE A 35 8.48 17.96 1.94
C PHE A 35 9.67 18.85 2.34
N PRO A 36 9.78 19.32 3.60
CA PRO A 36 8.95 19.02 4.77
C PRO A 36 7.86 20.08 5.06
N SER A 37 7.59 20.98 4.12
CA SER A 37 6.66 22.10 4.30
C SER A 37 5.22 21.73 3.96
N TYR A 38 4.31 22.04 4.88
CA TYR A 38 2.88 21.91 4.68
C TYR A 38 2.28 23.30 4.56
N SER A 39 1.44 23.55 3.55
CA SER A 39 0.66 24.78 3.44
C SER A 39 -0.69 24.61 4.13
N PRO A 40 -0.95 25.27 5.28
CA PRO A 40 -2.25 25.18 5.95
C PRO A 40 -3.40 25.72 5.10
N GLN A 41 -3.11 26.64 4.17
CA GLN A 41 -4.10 27.21 3.25
C GLN A 41 -4.71 26.15 2.33
N ALA A 42 -3.93 25.13 1.96
CA ALA A 42 -4.38 23.99 1.17
C ALA A 42 -5.24 22.99 1.98
N THR A 43 -5.51 23.25 3.27
CA THR A 43 -6.43 22.43 4.08
C THR A 43 -7.74 23.13 4.41
N ASN A 44 -7.90 24.40 3.99
CA ASN A 44 -9.08 25.20 4.33
C ASN A 44 -10.39 24.67 3.71
N ASN A 45 -10.30 23.88 2.65
CA ASN A 45 -11.47 23.31 1.96
C ASN A 45 -11.81 21.88 2.44
N LEU A 46 -11.04 21.32 3.38
CA LEU A 46 -11.35 20.01 3.94
C LEU A 46 -12.59 20.10 4.82
N MET A 47 -13.57 19.25 4.53
CA MET A 47 -14.84 19.20 5.25
C MET A 47 -14.80 18.04 6.24
N VAL A 48 -15.09 18.32 7.51
CA VAL A 48 -15.29 17.30 8.55
C VAL A 48 -16.79 17.09 8.82
N PRO A 49 -17.21 15.92 9.33
CA PRO A 49 -18.56 15.71 9.84
C PRO A 49 -18.91 16.73 10.92
N ASP A 50 -20.22 16.91 11.20
CA ASP A 50 -20.67 17.79 12.27
C ASP A 50 -20.26 17.23 13.65
N ILE A 51 -19.06 17.55 14.10
CA ILE A 51 -18.49 17.09 15.37
C ILE A 51 -19.23 17.66 16.59
N GLN A 52 -20.11 18.64 16.41
CA GLN A 52 -20.94 19.15 17.50
C GLN A 52 -22.10 18.21 17.79
N ASP A 53 -22.55 17.43 16.80
CA ASP A 53 -23.48 16.32 16.99
C ASP A 53 -22.84 15.24 17.88
N GLU A 54 -23.48 14.98 19.02
CA GLU A 54 -23.03 13.99 20.01
C GLU A 54 -22.87 12.60 19.40
N ARG A 55 -23.85 12.17 18.60
CA ARG A 55 -23.86 10.83 18.00
C ARG A 55 -22.69 10.67 17.06
N ILE A 56 -22.51 11.62 16.14
CA ILE A 56 -21.41 11.60 15.16
C ILE A 56 -20.07 11.59 15.90
N ARG A 57 -19.90 12.52 16.85
CA ARG A 57 -18.65 12.65 17.61
C ARG A 57 -18.32 11.38 18.38
N GLN A 58 -19.29 10.81 19.09
CA GLN A 58 -19.07 9.67 19.96
C GLN A 58 -18.83 8.38 19.15
N THR A 59 -19.60 8.11 18.09
CA THR A 59 -19.39 6.96 17.20
C THR A 59 -17.96 6.92 16.65
N LEU A 60 -17.45 8.06 16.19
CA LEU A 60 -16.08 8.15 15.65
C LEU A 60 -15.02 8.05 16.75
N ALA A 61 -15.20 8.73 17.88
CA ALA A 61 -14.25 8.70 18.99
C ALA A 61 -14.15 7.31 19.65
N ASP A 62 -15.27 6.57 19.76
CA ASP A 62 -15.28 5.20 20.25
C ASP A 62 -14.57 4.25 19.29
N CYS A 63 -14.73 4.46 17.97
CA CYS A 63 -13.99 3.71 16.98
C CYS A 63 -12.47 3.88 17.16
N TRP A 64 -12.00 5.12 17.39
CA TRP A 64 -10.59 5.37 17.72
C TRP A 64 -10.12 4.53 18.92
N GLU A 65 -10.88 4.55 20.02
CA GLU A 65 -10.51 3.81 21.23
C GLU A 65 -10.47 2.30 21.01
N ARG A 66 -11.37 1.76 20.18
CA ARG A 66 -11.40 0.35 19.78
C ARG A 66 -10.19 -0.02 18.92
N THR A 67 -9.75 0.88 18.03
CA THR A 67 -8.67 0.60 17.08
C THR A 67 -7.29 1.08 17.52
N LYS A 68 -7.15 1.70 18.70
CA LYS A 68 -5.89 2.37 19.14
C LYS A 68 -4.65 1.46 19.20
N ALA A 69 -4.84 0.16 19.35
CA ALA A 69 -3.76 -0.83 19.39
C ALA A 69 -3.48 -1.45 18.01
N MET A 70 -4.29 -1.13 17.00
CA MET A 70 -4.15 -1.65 15.64
C MET A 70 -3.17 -0.79 14.86
N LEU A 71 -2.28 -1.44 14.11
CA LEU A 71 -1.34 -0.74 13.24
C LEU A 71 -2.02 -0.42 11.90
N VAL A 72 -1.99 0.85 11.51
CA VAL A 72 -2.31 1.26 10.14
C VAL A 72 -1.06 1.01 9.29
N PRO A 73 -1.12 0.14 8.26
CA PRO A 73 0.03 -0.11 7.41
C PRO A 73 0.46 1.17 6.69
N GLN A 74 1.72 1.56 6.85
CA GLN A 74 2.26 2.80 6.28
C GLN A 74 2.50 2.73 4.76
N TYR A 75 2.45 1.57 4.11
CA TYR A 75 2.78 1.48 2.67
C TYR A 75 1.68 0.80 1.83
N ARG A 76 0.56 0.44 2.47
CA ARG A 76 -0.61 -0.15 1.81
C ARG A 76 -1.81 0.81 1.92
N ASP A 77 -2.32 1.23 0.77
CA ASP A 77 -3.61 1.93 0.67
C ASP A 77 -4.79 0.99 0.39
N GLY A 78 -4.60 -0.31 0.61
CA GLY A 78 -5.67 -1.30 0.54
C GLY A 78 -6.62 -1.29 1.75
N GLU A 79 -7.72 -2.03 1.61
CA GLU A 79 -8.56 -2.37 2.75
C GLU A 79 -7.73 -3.11 3.80
N CYS A 80 -7.55 -2.49 4.97
CA CYS A 80 -7.03 -3.14 6.16
C CYS A 80 -8.08 -3.05 7.25
N GLU A 81 -8.02 -3.96 8.22
CA GLU A 81 -9.04 -4.11 9.25
C GLU A 81 -9.34 -2.78 9.96
N VAL A 82 -8.31 -2.04 10.36
CA VAL A 82 -8.47 -0.72 11.01
C VAL A 82 -9.18 0.29 10.11
N ARG A 83 -8.85 0.37 8.81
CA ARG A 83 -9.51 1.28 7.87
C ARG A 83 -10.95 0.85 7.58
N ARG A 84 -11.23 -0.46 7.54
CA ARG A 84 -12.59 -0.98 7.39
C ARG A 84 -13.47 -0.58 8.58
N LEU A 85 -12.94 -0.71 9.80
CA LEU A 85 -13.63 -0.26 11.01
C LEU A 85 -13.87 1.25 11.03
N TRP A 86 -12.91 2.05 10.55
CA TRP A 86 -13.09 3.49 10.40
C TRP A 86 -14.13 3.85 9.34
N ASP A 87 -14.11 3.18 8.19
CA ASP A 87 -15.12 3.32 7.14
C ASP A 87 -16.53 2.99 7.63
N GLU A 88 -16.69 1.89 8.36
CA GLU A 88 -17.96 1.47 8.95
C GLU A 88 -18.46 2.48 9.98
N ALA A 89 -17.57 2.96 10.87
CA ALA A 89 -17.92 3.98 11.85
C ALA A 89 -18.34 5.30 11.21
N VAL A 90 -17.69 5.70 10.10
CA VAL A 90 -18.08 6.90 9.34
C VAL A 90 -19.41 6.68 8.62
N ALA A 91 -19.62 5.51 8.01
CA ALA A 91 -20.91 5.20 7.39
C ALA A 91 -22.06 5.21 8.41
N GLU A 92 -21.84 4.64 9.61
CA GLU A 92 -22.80 4.69 10.71
C GLU A 92 -23.07 6.14 11.16
N ALA A 93 -22.00 6.91 11.41
CA ALA A 93 -22.12 8.30 11.86
C ALA A 93 -22.86 9.19 10.84
N MET A 94 -22.72 8.90 9.55
CA MET A 94 -23.31 9.68 8.46
C MET A 94 -24.64 9.12 7.94
N ASP A 95 -25.15 8.04 8.54
CA ASP A 95 -26.34 7.29 8.08
C ASP A 95 -26.26 6.87 6.61
N TRP A 96 -25.09 6.42 6.17
CA TRP A 96 -24.85 5.92 4.82
C TRP A 96 -25.15 4.44 4.72
N ASP A 97 -25.62 4.02 3.54
CA ASP A 97 -25.76 2.61 3.22
C ASP A 97 -24.43 2.00 2.73
N ALA A 98 -24.41 0.67 2.61
CA ALA A 98 -23.25 -0.05 2.11
C ALA A 98 -22.90 0.27 0.64
N ALA A 99 -23.85 0.78 -0.14
CA ALA A 99 -23.63 1.11 -1.55
C ALA A 99 -22.81 2.40 -1.68
N GLU A 100 -23.06 3.40 -0.83
CA GLU A 100 -22.29 4.63 -0.81
C GLU A 100 -20.84 4.38 -0.40
N LEU A 101 -20.61 3.54 0.61
CA LEU A 101 -19.26 3.19 1.02
C LEU A 101 -18.51 2.43 -0.09
N LYS A 102 -19.18 1.51 -0.79
CA LYS A 102 -18.63 0.81 -1.96
C LYS A 102 -18.28 1.79 -3.09
N ARG A 103 -19.13 2.77 -3.36
CA ARG A 103 -18.87 3.83 -4.36
C ARG A 103 -17.61 4.63 -4.03
N LEU A 104 -17.46 5.04 -2.77
CA LEU A 104 -16.30 5.80 -2.32
C LEU A 104 -15.01 4.98 -2.40
N ARG A 105 -15.03 3.71 -2.02
CA ARG A 105 -13.87 2.81 -2.17
C ARG A 105 -13.46 2.64 -3.64
N LEU A 106 -14.42 2.50 -4.55
CA LEU A 106 -14.16 2.43 -5.98
C LEU A 106 -13.52 3.73 -6.51
N LEU A 107 -13.99 4.88 -6.06
CA LEU A 107 -13.40 6.17 -6.42
C LEU A 107 -11.95 6.28 -5.93
N LEU A 108 -11.69 5.86 -4.69
CA LEU A 108 -10.33 5.92 -4.12
C LEU A 108 -9.36 5.01 -4.87
N HIS A 109 -9.85 3.87 -5.36
CA HIS A 109 -9.08 2.97 -6.22
C HIS A 109 -8.76 3.58 -7.60
N GLN A 110 -9.57 4.53 -8.08
CA GLN A 110 -9.37 5.20 -9.37
C GLN A 110 -8.46 6.44 -9.29
N GLU A 111 -8.18 6.97 -8.09
CA GLU A 111 -7.31 8.14 -7.93
C GLU A 111 -5.87 7.77 -8.35
N PRO A 112 -5.19 8.61 -9.16
CA PRO A 112 -3.85 8.30 -9.67
C PRO A 112 -2.83 8.20 -8.52
N HIS A 113 -2.28 7.00 -8.30
CA HIS A 113 -1.18 6.79 -7.37
C HIS A 113 0.06 7.54 -7.82
N VAL A 114 0.71 8.27 -6.91
CA VAL A 114 1.98 8.96 -7.17
C VAL A 114 3.03 7.92 -7.54
N ARG A 115 3.47 7.90 -8.81
CA ARG A 115 4.61 7.06 -9.22
C ARG A 115 5.86 7.49 -8.45
N GLY A 116 6.49 6.55 -7.77
CA GLY A 116 7.83 6.72 -7.17
C GLY A 116 7.88 6.87 -5.65
N LEU A 117 6.75 6.80 -4.94
CA LEU A 117 6.69 6.65 -3.48
C LEU A 117 5.61 5.64 -3.15
N GLY A 118 5.99 4.52 -2.52
CA GLY A 118 5.07 3.44 -2.19
C GLY A 118 4.04 3.84 -1.14
N TYR A 119 2.92 4.38 -1.60
CA TYR A 119 1.65 4.39 -0.88
C TYR A 119 0.59 3.93 -1.89
N GLY A 120 0.12 2.69 -1.69
CA GLY A 120 -1.08 2.19 -2.35
C GLY A 120 -0.88 1.21 -3.48
N GLN A 121 -1.13 -0.06 -3.17
CA GLN A 121 -1.73 -1.02 -4.09
C GLN A 121 -2.71 -1.88 -3.27
N TYR A 122 -3.92 -2.09 -3.81
CA TYR A 122 -5.03 -2.73 -3.11
C TYR A 122 -4.87 -4.24 -3.07
N ALA A 123 -5.12 -4.79 -1.89
CA ALA A 123 -5.41 -6.18 -1.66
C ALA A 123 -6.84 -6.51 -2.13
N ASP A 124 -6.99 -7.21 -3.25
CA ASP A 124 -7.54 -8.56 -3.12
C ASP A 124 -6.38 -9.44 -2.65
N GLU A 125 -6.61 -10.59 -2.02
CA GLU A 125 -5.51 -11.53 -1.79
C GLU A 125 -4.70 -11.66 -3.09
N VAL A 126 -3.46 -11.17 -3.08
CA VAL A 126 -2.53 -11.24 -4.21
C VAL A 126 -2.02 -12.69 -4.28
N GLU A 127 -2.94 -13.64 -4.17
CA GLU A 127 -2.69 -15.02 -4.50
C GLU A 127 -2.76 -15.10 -6.02
N ALA A 128 -1.59 -15.23 -6.62
CA ALA A 128 -1.50 -15.66 -8.01
C ALA A 128 -2.37 -16.91 -8.17
N GLY A 129 -3.37 -16.82 -9.06
CA GLY A 129 -4.23 -17.96 -9.36
C GLY A 129 -3.39 -19.17 -9.82
N PRO A 130 -3.93 -20.39 -9.81
CA PRO A 130 -3.18 -21.59 -10.18
C PRO A 130 -2.49 -21.46 -11.57
N ALA A 131 -3.15 -20.80 -12.52
CA ALA A 131 -2.62 -20.52 -13.84
C ALA A 131 -1.43 -19.54 -13.81
N ASP A 132 -1.50 -18.49 -13.00
CA ASP A 132 -0.43 -17.49 -12.87
C ASP A 132 0.78 -18.07 -12.15
N ARG A 133 0.57 -18.91 -11.13
CA ARG A 133 1.66 -19.64 -10.45
C ARG A 133 2.37 -20.60 -11.40
N GLN A 134 1.61 -21.34 -12.22
CA GLN A 134 2.19 -22.20 -13.24
C GLN A 134 2.99 -21.36 -14.25
N ARG A 135 2.41 -20.28 -14.75
CA ARG A 135 3.06 -19.39 -15.72
C ARG A 135 4.34 -18.79 -15.15
N PHE A 136 4.29 -18.30 -13.91
CA PHE A 136 5.47 -17.80 -13.19
C PHE A 136 6.56 -18.86 -13.13
N THR A 137 6.20 -20.10 -12.78
CA THR A 137 7.17 -21.20 -12.62
C THR A 137 7.88 -21.49 -13.93
N GLU A 138 7.12 -21.60 -15.03
CA GLU A 138 7.67 -21.81 -16.38
C GLU A 138 8.62 -20.68 -16.81
N LEU A 139 8.21 -19.42 -16.58
CA LEU A 139 9.01 -18.25 -16.92
C LEU A 139 10.27 -18.14 -16.06
N ALA A 140 10.16 -18.44 -14.76
CA ALA A 140 11.26 -18.38 -13.81
C ALA A 140 12.29 -19.47 -14.10
N ASP A 141 11.86 -20.71 -14.31
CA ASP A 141 12.74 -21.83 -14.68
C ASP A 141 13.50 -21.52 -15.97
N ARG A 142 12.80 -20.97 -16.98
CA ARG A 142 13.42 -20.56 -18.24
C ARG A 142 14.43 -19.44 -18.03
N TRP A 143 14.06 -18.38 -17.29
CA TRP A 143 14.95 -17.26 -17.03
C TRP A 143 16.21 -17.70 -16.30
N GLU A 144 16.09 -18.49 -15.23
CA GLU A 144 17.23 -18.97 -14.47
C GLU A 144 18.15 -19.85 -15.33
N LYS A 145 17.58 -20.79 -16.10
CA LYS A 145 18.34 -21.65 -17.01
C LYS A 145 19.09 -20.85 -18.08
N ASP A 146 18.41 -19.91 -18.73
CA ASP A 146 18.98 -19.13 -19.84
C ASP A 146 19.98 -18.07 -19.35
N THR A 147 19.91 -17.70 -18.07
CA THR A 147 20.76 -16.64 -17.50
C THR A 147 21.80 -17.09 -16.49
N VAL A 148 21.84 -18.38 -16.10
CA VAL A 148 22.77 -18.90 -15.08
C VAL A 148 24.24 -18.56 -15.41
N PHE A 149 24.63 -18.57 -16.68
CA PHE A 149 26.00 -18.25 -17.14
C PHE A 149 26.21 -16.78 -17.52
N LEU A 150 25.20 -15.92 -17.37
CA LEU A 150 25.33 -14.49 -17.65
C LEU A 150 25.80 -13.74 -16.41
N SER A 151 26.96 -13.09 -16.53
CA SER A 151 27.52 -12.18 -15.52
C SER A 151 26.99 -10.74 -15.62
N ASN A 152 26.36 -10.39 -16.75
CA ASN A 152 25.81 -9.05 -16.98
C ASN A 152 24.35 -8.98 -16.52
N SER A 153 24.11 -8.22 -15.46
CA SER A 153 22.78 -8.03 -14.85
C SER A 153 21.78 -7.35 -15.78
N ASP A 154 22.20 -6.42 -16.66
CA ASP A 154 21.31 -5.76 -17.62
C ASP A 154 20.77 -6.75 -18.65
N ARG A 155 21.61 -7.69 -19.10
CA ARG A 155 21.18 -8.78 -20.00
C ARG A 155 20.23 -9.74 -19.32
N LYS A 156 20.40 -9.98 -18.01
CA LYS A 156 19.46 -10.80 -17.22
C LYS A 156 18.10 -10.12 -17.11
N ALA A 157 18.07 -8.82 -16.82
CA ALA A 157 16.84 -8.03 -16.73
C ALA A 157 16.13 -7.87 -18.09
N ALA A 158 16.88 -7.78 -19.19
CA ALA A 158 16.34 -7.69 -20.54
C ALA A 158 15.80 -9.02 -21.09
N HIS A 159 15.99 -10.14 -20.39
CA HIS A 159 15.51 -11.45 -20.83
C HIS A 159 13.97 -11.44 -20.99
N PRO A 160 13.40 -12.00 -22.09
CA PRO A 160 11.97 -11.95 -22.34
C PRO A 160 11.13 -12.53 -21.20
N ALA A 161 11.53 -13.67 -20.64
CA ALA A 161 10.79 -14.29 -19.53
C ALA A 161 10.81 -13.44 -18.25
N HIS A 162 11.90 -12.71 -17.99
CA HIS A 162 11.99 -11.80 -16.86
C HIS A 162 11.09 -10.57 -17.07
N ARG A 163 11.08 -10.01 -18.28
CA ARG A 163 10.17 -8.89 -18.62
C ARG A 163 8.71 -9.29 -18.48
N GLU A 164 8.35 -10.48 -18.95
CA GLU A 164 6.98 -10.99 -18.82
C GLU A 164 6.56 -11.13 -17.33
N ILE A 165 7.44 -11.64 -16.46
CA ILE A 165 7.18 -11.67 -15.01
C ILE A 165 6.95 -10.26 -14.45
N VAL A 166 7.72 -9.26 -14.90
CA VAL A 166 7.53 -7.87 -14.48
C VAL A 166 6.21 -7.31 -15.01
N ASP A 167 5.84 -7.61 -16.25
CA ASP A 167 4.59 -7.16 -16.88
C ASP A 167 3.35 -7.81 -16.23
N MET A 168 3.48 -9.03 -15.68
CA MET A 168 2.44 -9.68 -14.86
C MET A 168 2.21 -8.96 -13.51
N GLY A 169 3.14 -8.09 -13.11
CA GLY A 169 2.95 -7.13 -12.04
C GLY A 169 2.95 -7.71 -10.64
N GLU A 170 2.23 -7.05 -9.73
CA GLU A 170 2.30 -7.26 -8.29
C GLU A 170 1.87 -8.65 -7.82
N SER A 171 0.98 -9.30 -8.59
CA SER A 171 0.57 -10.71 -8.41
C SER A 171 1.76 -11.67 -8.28
N MET A 172 2.91 -11.32 -8.88
CA MET A 172 4.10 -12.15 -8.88
C MET A 172 5.00 -11.92 -7.66
N VAL A 173 4.82 -10.85 -6.88
CA VAL A 173 5.71 -10.49 -5.76
C VAL A 173 5.79 -11.62 -4.72
N PRO A 174 4.66 -12.21 -4.22
CA PRO A 174 4.72 -13.35 -3.31
C PRO A 174 5.48 -14.55 -3.90
N LEU A 175 5.24 -14.86 -5.18
CA LEU A 175 5.88 -15.98 -5.86
C LEU A 175 7.39 -15.77 -6.04
N ILE A 176 7.80 -14.55 -6.36
CA ILE A 176 9.20 -14.15 -6.47
C ILE A 176 9.89 -14.26 -5.11
N LEU A 177 9.26 -13.78 -4.03
CA LEU A 177 9.79 -13.88 -2.68
C LEU A 177 9.86 -15.34 -2.20
N GLU A 178 8.85 -16.16 -2.50
CA GLU A 178 8.84 -17.60 -2.23
C GLU A 178 9.98 -18.32 -2.96
N ARG A 179 10.17 -18.01 -4.25
CA ARG A 179 11.26 -18.58 -5.06
C ARG A 179 12.62 -18.11 -4.59
N MET A 180 12.76 -16.83 -4.21
CA MET A 180 13.97 -16.29 -3.61
C MET A 180 14.32 -17.00 -2.29
N ARG A 181 13.33 -17.26 -1.43
CA ARG A 181 13.53 -17.96 -0.16
C ARG A 181 13.95 -19.42 -0.36
N SER A 182 13.37 -20.10 -1.35
CA SER A 182 13.58 -21.55 -1.57
C SER A 182 14.81 -21.87 -2.44
N GLN A 183 15.08 -21.07 -3.46
CA GLN A 183 16.12 -21.33 -4.48
C GLN A 183 17.17 -20.21 -4.59
N GLY A 184 16.95 -19.07 -3.93
CA GLY A 184 17.82 -17.90 -4.04
C GLY A 184 17.59 -17.14 -5.35
N GLY A 185 18.66 -16.59 -5.91
CA GLY A 185 18.62 -15.85 -7.19
C GLY A 185 18.60 -14.33 -7.06
N HIS A 186 18.75 -13.66 -8.20
CA HIS A 186 18.94 -12.21 -8.33
C HIS A 186 17.64 -11.50 -8.74
N TRP A 187 16.55 -11.75 -8.01
CA TRP A 187 15.22 -11.21 -8.32
C TRP A 187 15.04 -9.73 -7.97
N PHE A 188 16.06 -9.07 -7.42
CA PHE A 188 15.99 -7.69 -6.93
C PHE A 188 15.51 -6.69 -7.97
N TYR A 189 15.88 -6.89 -9.25
CA TYR A 189 15.44 -6.01 -10.33
C TYR A 189 13.95 -6.19 -10.61
N ALA A 190 13.46 -7.44 -10.68
CA ALA A 190 12.03 -7.73 -10.84
C ALA A 190 11.22 -7.11 -9.70
N LEU A 191 11.63 -7.36 -8.45
CA LEU A 191 10.95 -6.81 -7.27
C LEU A 191 10.94 -5.29 -7.28
N ARG A 192 12.07 -4.63 -7.60
CA ARG A 192 12.13 -3.17 -7.70
C ARG A 192 11.29 -2.62 -8.86
N ALA A 193 11.27 -3.30 -9.99
CA ALA A 193 10.50 -2.87 -11.16
C ALA A 193 8.98 -2.96 -10.90
N ILE A 194 8.55 -4.03 -10.23
CA ILE A 194 7.15 -4.26 -9.89
C ILE A 194 6.68 -3.34 -8.75
N THR A 195 7.44 -3.31 -7.64
CA THR A 195 7.02 -2.64 -6.39
C THR A 195 7.44 -1.18 -6.29
N GLY A 196 8.41 -0.75 -7.10
CA GLY A 196 9.09 0.53 -6.96
C GLY A 196 9.97 0.66 -5.71
N ALA A 197 9.97 -0.34 -4.82
CA ALA A 197 10.69 -0.30 -3.55
C ALA A 197 12.18 -0.65 -3.70
N ASN A 198 12.97 -0.22 -2.72
CA ASN A 198 14.36 -0.65 -2.58
C ASN A 198 14.74 -0.72 -1.09
N PRO A 199 14.51 -1.86 -0.41
CA PRO A 199 14.82 -2.02 1.01
C PRO A 199 16.32 -2.22 1.30
N ILE A 200 17.14 -2.39 0.26
CA ILE A 200 18.58 -2.68 0.39
C ILE A 200 19.32 -1.42 0.84
N GLN A 201 19.93 -1.49 2.02
CA GLN A 201 20.78 -0.42 2.54
C GLN A 201 22.05 -0.26 1.67
N PRO A 202 22.62 0.95 1.55
CA PRO A 202 23.86 1.16 0.80
C PRO A 202 25.02 0.27 1.24
N ALA A 203 25.10 -0.04 2.54
CA ALA A 203 26.14 -0.88 3.14
C ALA A 203 26.03 -2.37 2.74
N ASP A 204 24.84 -2.84 2.39
CA ASP A 204 24.58 -4.25 2.05
C ASP A 204 24.71 -4.53 0.55
N ARG A 205 24.96 -3.50 -0.27
CA ARG A 205 25.10 -3.63 -1.72
C ARG A 205 26.27 -4.56 -2.07
N GLY A 206 25.98 -5.61 -2.81
CA GLY A 206 26.96 -6.63 -3.19
C GLY A 206 27.01 -7.83 -2.24
N ASN A 207 26.42 -7.73 -1.05
CA ASN A 207 26.17 -8.88 -0.18
C ASN A 207 24.81 -9.49 -0.52
N VAL A 208 24.81 -10.49 -1.41
CA VAL A 208 23.59 -11.12 -1.93
C VAL A 208 22.69 -11.63 -0.81
N SER A 209 23.24 -12.25 0.23
CA SER A 209 22.46 -12.78 1.36
C SER A 209 21.77 -11.68 2.16
N ALA A 210 22.48 -10.59 2.47
CA ALA A 210 21.90 -9.44 3.17
C ALA A 210 20.81 -8.74 2.32
N MET A 211 21.06 -8.63 1.00
CA MET A 211 20.07 -8.08 0.06
C MET A 211 18.81 -8.94 -0.02
N GLN A 212 18.94 -10.27 0.00
CA GLN A 212 17.79 -11.19 0.02
C GLN A 212 16.99 -11.04 1.31
N GLU A 213 17.65 -11.01 2.48
CA GLU A 213 16.94 -10.85 3.75
C GLU A 213 16.19 -9.51 3.81
N ALA A 214 16.79 -8.42 3.35
CA ALA A 214 16.11 -7.12 3.28
C ALA A 214 14.82 -7.17 2.45
N TRP A 215 14.82 -7.91 1.33
CA TRP A 215 13.62 -8.11 0.52
C TRP A 215 12.60 -9.05 1.17
N LEU A 216 13.05 -10.11 1.84
CA LEU A 216 12.16 -11.03 2.56
C LEU A 216 11.50 -10.33 3.76
N GLU A 217 12.25 -9.52 4.51
CA GLU A 217 11.72 -8.71 5.61
C GLU A 217 10.74 -7.66 5.12
N TRP A 218 11.10 -6.96 4.03
CA TRP A 218 10.17 -6.04 3.36
C TRP A 218 8.90 -6.76 2.92
N GLY A 219 9.02 -7.97 2.35
CA GLY A 219 7.89 -8.80 1.95
C GLY A 219 6.95 -9.13 3.11
N ARG A 220 7.49 -9.55 4.26
CA ARG A 220 6.72 -9.82 5.48
C ARG A 220 6.02 -8.56 6.01
N PHE A 221 6.75 -7.44 6.11
CA PHE A 221 6.18 -6.18 6.60
C PHE A 221 5.07 -5.65 5.70
N ASN A 222 5.22 -5.85 4.39
CA ASN A 222 4.24 -5.48 3.38
C ASN A 222 3.32 -6.65 3.01
N GLY A 223 3.16 -7.67 3.87
CA GLY A 223 2.18 -8.76 3.77
C GLY A 223 2.16 -9.56 2.47
N TYR A 224 3.30 -9.78 1.83
CA TYR A 224 3.48 -10.68 0.69
C TYR A 224 4.02 -12.06 1.09
N ALA A 225 4.27 -12.29 2.37
CA ALA A 225 4.93 -13.50 2.91
C ALA A 225 4.38 -13.90 4.27
#